data_AF-A0A077Z622-F1
#
_entry.id   AF-A0A077Z622-F1
#
_cell.length_a   1.000
_cell.length_b   1.000
_cell.length_c   1.000
_cell.angle_alpha   90.00
_cell.angle_beta   90.00
_cell.angle_gamma   90.00
#
_symmetry.space_group_name_H-M   'P 1'
#
loop_
_entity.id
_entity.type
_entity.pdbx_description
1 polymer ?
#
loop_
_entity_poly.entity_id
_entity_poly.type
_entity_poly.pdbx_seq_one_letter_code
_entity_poly.pdbx_strand_id
1 'polypeptide(L)'
;MLLDSDGNPELFVSFVGTQKCRLLRFSADIILLDGLICVYKSSVDLYFCVIGSGQQDELILYSVLNCFYETVVHILKKSVEKKTLYECVDMVMLAIDEICDSGVILETDYNSVLSRLAFRSDELSFSEQTVAQVGMQSAREQLKWSLLK
;
A
#
# COMPACT_ATOMS: atom_id res chain seq x y z
N MET A 1 -14.88 -7.38 5.27
CA MET A 1 -15.03 -8.63 6.04
C MET A 1 -15.69 -9.62 5.10
N LEU A 2 -14.90 -10.46 4.44
CA LEU A 2 -15.42 -11.60 3.70
C LEU A 2 -14.88 -12.84 4.39
N LEU A 3 -15.82 -13.65 4.87
CA LEU A 3 -15.55 -14.94 5.46
C LEU A 3 -15.84 -15.98 4.38
N ASP A 4 -15.03 -17.03 4.31
CA ASP A 4 -15.32 -18.24 3.57
C ASP A 4 -16.60 -18.92 4.12
N SER A 5 -17.01 -20.01 3.47
CA SER A 5 -18.18 -20.80 3.90
C SER A 5 -18.02 -21.42 5.30
N ASP A 6 -16.80 -21.47 5.84
CA ASP A 6 -16.46 -22.00 7.16
C ASP A 6 -16.28 -20.89 8.22
N GLY A 7 -16.49 -19.61 7.85
CA GLY A 7 -16.37 -18.48 8.76
C GLY A 7 -14.94 -17.93 8.94
N ASN A 8 -13.98 -18.34 8.10
CA ASN A 8 -12.60 -17.86 8.14
C ASN A 8 -12.36 -16.74 7.12
N PRO A 9 -11.52 -15.73 7.40
CA PRO A 9 -11.17 -14.72 6.39
C PRO A 9 -10.37 -15.35 5.23
N GLU A 10 -10.87 -15.26 3.99
CA GLU A 10 -10.14 -15.77 2.79
C GLU A 10 -8.86 -14.98 2.53
N LEU A 11 -8.93 -13.65 2.64
CA LEU A 11 -7.81 -12.73 2.68
C LEU A 11 -8.30 -11.41 3.29
N PHE A 12 -7.59 -10.89 4.28
CA PHE A 12 -7.97 -9.67 4.98
C PHE A 12 -6.79 -8.73 5.15
N VAL A 13 -6.82 -7.59 4.45
CA VAL A 13 -5.87 -6.50 4.62
C VAL A 13 -6.45 -5.49 5.59
N SER A 14 -5.74 -5.23 6.70
CA SER A 14 -6.21 -4.28 7.71
C SER A 14 -5.06 -3.53 8.35
N PHE A 15 -5.38 -2.35 8.88
CA PHE A 15 -4.51 -1.60 9.76
C PHE A 15 -5.22 -1.34 11.10
N VAL A 16 -4.50 -1.51 12.20
CA VAL A 16 -5.02 -1.32 13.54
C VAL A 16 -4.15 -0.29 14.27
N GLY A 17 -4.79 0.76 14.79
CA GLY A 17 -4.10 1.73 15.63
C GLY A 17 -3.71 1.13 16.98
N THR A 18 -2.53 1.48 17.48
CA THR A 18 -2.01 0.94 18.75
C THR A 18 -2.71 1.57 19.95
N GLN A 19 -3.98 1.22 20.19
CA GLN A 19 -4.65 1.44 21.47
C GLN A 19 -4.87 0.06 22.10
N LYS A 20 -3.83 -0.47 22.76
CA LYS A 20 -3.90 -1.66 23.63
C LYS A 20 -4.04 -3.04 22.97
N CYS A 21 -3.78 -3.20 21.67
CA CYS A 21 -3.58 -4.56 21.12
C CYS A 21 -2.17 -5.05 21.55
N ARG A 22 -2.10 -6.02 22.47
CA ARG A 22 -0.86 -6.68 22.92
C ARG A 22 -0.31 -7.65 21.85
N LEU A 23 -0.37 -7.28 20.57
CA LEU A 23 0.41 -8.00 19.57
C LEU A 23 1.87 -7.77 19.93
N LEU A 24 2.55 -8.87 20.28
CA LEU A 24 3.91 -8.87 20.80
C LEU A 24 4.79 -8.07 19.83
N ARG A 25 5.70 -7.23 20.36
CA ARG A 25 6.60 -6.34 19.59
C ARG A 25 7.61 -7.14 18.75
N PHE A 26 7.16 -7.91 17.77
CA PHE A 26 8.08 -8.48 16.80
C PHE A 26 8.01 -7.69 15.49
N SER A 27 9.20 -7.41 14.97
CA SER A 27 9.42 -6.62 13.77
C SER A 27 9.11 -7.51 12.57
N ALA A 28 7.85 -7.56 12.16
CA ALA A 28 7.33 -8.41 11.09
C ALA A 28 7.56 -9.91 11.29
N ASP A 29 6.84 -10.49 12.25
CA ASP A 29 6.81 -11.94 12.41
C ASP A 29 5.53 -12.52 11.80
N ILE A 30 5.68 -13.62 11.06
CA ILE A 30 4.57 -14.42 10.57
C ILE A 30 3.99 -15.17 11.78
N ILE A 31 2.70 -15.04 12.04
CA ILE A 31 1.99 -15.76 13.10
C ILE A 31 1.00 -16.72 12.44
N LEU A 32 1.16 -18.01 12.73
CA LEU A 32 0.16 -19.03 12.45
C LEU A 32 -0.77 -19.14 13.67
N LEU A 33 -2.06 -18.81 13.51
CA LEU A 33 -3.08 -18.89 14.57
C LEU A 33 -4.31 -19.62 14.03
N ASP A 34 -4.74 -20.70 14.68
CA ASP A 34 -5.95 -21.47 14.31
C ASP A 34 -6.04 -21.89 12.83
N GLY A 35 -4.89 -22.15 12.20
CA GLY A 35 -4.83 -22.50 10.78
C GLY A 35 -4.97 -21.29 9.84
N LEU A 36 -4.83 -20.06 10.35
CA LEU A 36 -4.70 -18.83 9.60
C LEU A 36 -3.28 -18.30 9.69
N ILE A 37 -2.80 -17.70 8.61
CA ILE A 37 -1.50 -17.03 8.55
C ILE A 37 -1.76 -15.51 8.65
N CYS A 38 -1.33 -14.84 9.72
CA CYS A 38 -1.22 -13.37 9.76
C CYS A 38 0.25 -12.99 9.56
N VAL A 39 0.48 -12.18 8.55
CA VAL A 39 1.74 -11.45 8.37
C VAL A 39 1.47 -10.01 8.77
N TYR A 40 2.28 -9.44 9.65
CA TYR A 40 2.09 -8.06 10.08
C TYR A 40 3.38 -7.25 10.00
N LYS A 41 3.26 -5.92 10.00
CA LYS A 41 4.35 -4.95 10.03
C LYS A 41 3.94 -3.79 10.92
N SER A 42 4.81 -3.38 11.82
CA SER A 42 4.58 -2.21 12.68
C SER A 42 5.30 -0.98 12.14
N SER A 43 4.68 0.19 12.29
CA SER A 43 5.29 1.49 12.00
C SER A 43 4.79 2.49 13.02
N VAL A 44 5.70 3.14 13.75
CA VAL A 44 5.41 4.14 14.81
C VAL A 44 4.28 3.71 15.76
N ASP A 45 3.03 4.07 15.47
CA ASP A 45 1.82 3.80 16.25
C ASP A 45 0.72 3.03 15.48
N LEU A 46 1.07 2.45 14.33
CA LEU A 46 0.22 1.67 13.43
C LEU A 46 0.75 0.23 13.27
N TYR A 47 -0.19 -0.72 13.15
CA TYR A 47 0.08 -2.09 12.71
C TYR A 47 -0.65 -2.35 11.41
N PHE A 48 0.05 -2.86 10.42
CA PHE A 48 -0.47 -3.37 9.16
C PHE A 48 -0.50 -4.91 9.27
N CYS A 49 -1.62 -5.59 9.04
CA CYS A 49 -1.66 -7.07 8.94
C CYS A 49 -2.42 -7.49 7.68
N VAL A 50 -1.93 -8.57 7.09
CA VAL A 50 -2.61 -9.36 6.08
C VAL A 50 -2.85 -10.74 6.67
N ILE A 51 -4.12 -11.15 6.73
CA ILE A 51 -4.52 -12.48 7.23
C ILE A 51 -4.98 -13.30 6.03
N GLY A 52 -4.45 -14.51 5.91
CA GLY A 52 -4.84 -15.49 4.91
C GLY A 52 -5.18 -16.85 5.54
N SER A 53 -5.78 -17.72 4.74
CA SER A 53 -5.96 -19.13 5.08
C SER A 53 -4.61 -19.83 5.21
N GLY A 54 -4.50 -20.85 6.08
CA GLY A 54 -3.28 -21.67 6.24
C GLY A 54 -2.91 -22.54 5.04
N GLN A 55 -3.71 -22.50 3.97
CA GLN A 55 -3.38 -23.09 2.67
C GLN A 55 -2.72 -22.09 1.70
N GLN A 56 -2.75 -20.79 2.01
CA GLN A 56 -2.11 -19.76 1.19
C GLN A 56 -0.62 -19.67 1.49
N ASP A 57 0.17 -19.26 0.49
CA ASP A 57 1.62 -19.10 0.62
C ASP A 57 1.95 -17.85 1.44
N GLU A 58 2.74 -18.03 2.50
CA GLU A 58 3.19 -16.94 3.37
C GLU A 58 3.93 -15.84 2.59
N LEU A 59 4.67 -16.22 1.55
CA LEU A 59 5.46 -15.29 0.72
C LEU A 59 4.56 -14.35 -0.07
N ILE A 60 3.43 -14.85 -0.56
CA ILE A 60 2.44 -14.05 -1.29
C ILE A 60 1.78 -13.06 -0.33
N LEU A 61 1.37 -13.51 0.86
CA LEU A 61 0.80 -12.63 1.89
C LEU A 61 1.79 -11.53 2.31
N TYR A 62 3.09 -11.87 2.43
CA TYR A 62 4.14 -10.90 2.69
C TYR A 62 4.30 -9.88 1.55
N SER A 63 4.18 -10.31 0.29
CA SER A 63 4.19 -9.39 -0.86
C SER A 63 3.02 -8.41 -0.83
N VAL A 64 1.81 -8.88 -0.49
CA VAL A 64 0.61 -8.04 -0.34
C VAL A 64 0.80 -7.03 0.80
N LEU A 65 1.34 -7.46 1.93
CA LEU A 65 1.63 -6.57 3.06
C LEU A 65 2.63 -5.47 2.68
N ASN A 66 3.68 -5.81 1.95
CA ASN A 66 4.65 -4.83 1.47
C ASN A 66 4.04 -3.87 0.45
N CYS A 67 3.26 -4.38 -0.52
CA CYS A 67 2.51 -3.56 -1.46
C CYS A 67 1.65 -2.52 -0.75
N PHE A 68 0.87 -2.97 0.25
CA PHE A 68 0.01 -2.10 1.04
C PHE A 68 0.82 -1.06 1.82
N TYR A 69 1.88 -1.48 2.50
CA TYR A 69 2.73 -0.58 3.26
C TYR A 69 3.38 0.51 2.39
N GLU A 70 4.01 0.14 1.27
CA GLU A 70 4.66 1.10 0.36
C GLU A 70 3.65 2.04 -0.29
N THR A 71 2.46 1.54 -0.64
CA THR A 71 1.35 2.38 -1.14
C THR A 71 0.95 3.43 -0.11
N VAL A 72 0.80 3.04 1.16
CA VAL A 72 0.47 3.97 2.26
C VAL A 72 1.61 4.97 2.51
N VAL A 73 2.87 4.54 2.49
CA VAL A 73 4.04 5.43 2.60
C VAL A 73 3.99 6.51 1.51
N HIS A 74 3.60 6.16 0.28
CA HIS A 74 3.45 7.10 -0.81
C HIS A 74 2.28 8.06 -0.63
N ILE A 75 1.09 7.58 -0.26
CA ILE A 75 -0.09 8.43 -0.02
C ILE A 75 0.19 9.43 1.11
N LEU A 76 0.84 8.99 2.20
CA LEU A 76 1.14 9.82 3.39
C LEU A 76 2.44 10.63 3.26
N LYS A 77 3.08 10.67 2.08
CA LYS A 77 4.31 11.44 1.84
C LYS A 77 5.43 11.13 2.84
N LYS A 78 5.69 9.85 3.09
CA LYS A 78 6.73 9.27 3.99
C LYS A 78 6.45 9.32 5.50
N SER A 79 5.47 10.08 5.99
CA SER A 79 5.12 10.10 7.43
C SER A 79 3.95 9.14 7.72
N VAL A 80 4.29 7.89 8.05
CA VAL A 80 3.30 6.87 8.42
C VAL A 80 3.02 6.93 9.91
N GLU A 81 2.10 7.82 10.29
CA GLU A 81 1.62 8.00 11.65
C GLU A 81 0.10 7.89 11.68
N LYS A 82 -0.46 7.51 12.84
CA LYS A 82 -1.91 7.38 13.01
C LYS A 82 -2.67 8.64 12.60
N LYS A 83 -2.16 9.82 12.96
CA LYS A 83 -2.83 11.09 12.66
C LYS A 83 -2.97 11.32 11.16
N THR A 84 -1.87 11.24 10.42
CA THR A 84 -1.85 11.44 8.96
C THR A 84 -2.62 10.35 8.22
N LEU A 85 -2.61 9.12 8.74
CA LEU A 85 -3.41 8.04 8.18
C LEU A 85 -4.92 8.33 8.25
N TYR A 86 -5.42 8.83 9.40
CA TYR A 86 -6.84 9.19 9.53
C TYR A 86 -7.25 10.35 8.63
N GLU A 87 -6.34 11.30 8.36
CA GLU A 87 -6.59 12.41 7.44
C GLU A 87 -6.72 11.94 5.98
N CYS A 88 -6.04 10.85 5.60
CA CYS A 88 -6.08 10.28 4.25
C CYS A 88 -6.81 8.93 4.17
N VAL A 89 -7.70 8.62 5.12
CA VAL A 89 -8.32 7.28 5.23
C VAL A 89 -9.09 6.87 3.98
N ASP A 90 -9.74 7.83 3.30
CA ASP A 90 -10.50 7.56 2.08
C ASP A 90 -9.60 7.03 0.96
N MET A 91 -8.40 7.59 0.81
CA MET A 91 -7.42 7.13 -0.18
C MET A 91 -6.81 5.79 0.20
N VAL A 92 -6.58 5.54 1.50
CA VAL A 92 -6.09 4.24 1.99
C VAL A 92 -7.12 3.14 1.76
N MET A 93 -8.41 3.43 1.93
CA MET A 93 -9.49 2.46 1.65
C MET A 93 -9.58 2.11 0.16
N LEU A 94 -9.42 3.10 -0.73
CA LEU A 94 -9.35 2.85 -2.18
C LEU A 94 -8.11 2.03 -2.55
N ALA A 95 -6.96 2.28 -1.90
CA ALA A 95 -5.77 1.48 -2.11
C ALA A 95 -5.97 0.01 -1.74
N ILE A 96 -6.72 -0.27 -0.66
CA ILE A 96 -7.05 -1.63 -0.25
C ILE A 96 -7.90 -2.34 -1.30
N ASP A 97 -8.89 -1.64 -1.88
CA ASP A 97 -9.76 -2.17 -2.93
C ASP A 97 -8.97 -2.55 -4.21
N GLU A 98 -7.98 -1.73 -4.57
CA GLU A 98 -7.10 -2.03 -5.71
C GLU A 98 -6.11 -3.18 -5.46
N ILE A 99 -5.75 -3.43 -4.20
CA ILE A 99 -4.84 -4.51 -3.80
C ILE A 99 -5.59 -5.85 -3.74
N CYS A 100 -6.78 -5.84 -3.14
CA CYS A 100 -7.56 -7.04 -2.88
C CYS A 100 -9.05 -6.75 -2.99
N ASP A 101 -9.74 -7.50 -3.84
CA ASP A 101 -11.19 -7.53 -3.90
C ASP A 101 -11.67 -8.96 -3.61
N SER A 102 -12.70 -9.05 -2.78
CA SER A 102 -13.43 -10.29 -2.58
C SER A 102 -12.60 -11.51 -2.13
N GLY A 103 -11.51 -11.28 -1.37
CA GLY A 103 -10.57 -12.33 -0.96
C GLY A 103 -9.51 -12.69 -2.01
N VAL A 104 -9.59 -12.08 -3.20
CA VAL A 104 -8.68 -12.28 -4.33
C VAL A 104 -7.65 -11.17 -4.36
N ILE A 105 -6.38 -11.56 -4.44
CA ILE A 105 -5.27 -10.62 -4.65
C ILE A 105 -5.33 -10.14 -6.09
N LEU A 106 -5.51 -8.83 -6.27
CA LEU A 106 -5.53 -8.19 -7.58
C LEU A 106 -4.15 -7.67 -7.98
N GLU A 107 -3.47 -6.99 -7.05
CA GLU A 107 -2.18 -6.36 -7.30
C GLU A 107 -1.22 -6.50 -6.12
N THR A 108 0.04 -6.78 -6.42
CA THR A 108 1.14 -6.91 -5.44
C THR A 108 2.26 -5.90 -5.66
N ASP A 109 2.16 -5.05 -6.68
CA ASP A 109 3.07 -3.95 -6.94
C ASP A 109 2.43 -2.60 -6.59
N TYR A 110 3.08 -1.86 -5.68
CA TYR A 110 2.57 -0.58 -5.22
C TYR A 110 2.55 0.48 -6.34
N ASN A 111 3.44 0.40 -7.33
CA ASN A 111 3.43 1.36 -8.45
C ASN A 111 2.16 1.20 -9.29
N SER A 112 1.78 -0.06 -9.53
CA SER A 112 0.56 -0.41 -10.23
C SER A 112 -0.67 0.10 -9.47
N VAL A 113 -0.73 -0.10 -8.15
CA VAL A 113 -1.81 0.44 -7.30
C VAL A 113 -1.88 1.97 -7.37
N LEU A 114 -0.76 2.66 -7.17
CA LEU A 114 -0.70 4.13 -7.23
C LEU A 114 -1.12 4.69 -8.59
N SER A 115 -0.78 3.99 -9.68
CA SER A 115 -1.17 4.40 -11.03
C SER A 115 -2.69 4.39 -11.24
N ARG A 116 -3.40 3.49 -10.54
CA ARG A 116 -4.87 3.40 -10.60
C ARG A 116 -5.53 4.44 -9.69
N LEU A 117 -4.94 4.69 -8.51
CA LEU A 117 -5.39 5.74 -7.58
C LEU A 117 -5.21 7.16 -8.14
N ALA A 118 -4.26 7.36 -9.06
CA ALA A 118 -3.92 8.66 -9.64
C ALA A 118 -5.08 9.36 -10.39
N PHE A 119 -6.24 8.74 -10.57
CA PHE A 119 -7.44 9.42 -11.07
C PHE A 119 -7.98 10.54 -10.15
N ARG A 120 -7.43 10.73 -8.94
CA ARG A 120 -7.71 11.90 -8.06
C ARG A 120 -6.52 12.86 -7.91
N SER A 121 -5.87 13.16 -9.03
CA SER A 121 -4.58 13.88 -9.16
C SER A 121 -4.44 15.29 -8.56
N ASP A 122 -5.47 15.90 -7.95
CA ASP A 122 -5.31 17.28 -7.45
C ASP A 122 -4.60 17.39 -6.08
N GLU A 123 -4.37 16.31 -5.34
CA GLU A 123 -3.71 16.41 -4.01
C GLU A 123 -2.39 15.63 -3.83
N LEU A 124 -2.09 14.65 -4.69
CA LEU A 124 -0.86 13.84 -4.57
C LEU A 124 0.30 14.31 -5.45
N SER A 125 0.07 15.23 -6.41
CA SER A 125 1.11 15.76 -7.29
C SER A 125 1.57 17.18 -6.90
N PHE A 126 2.33 17.31 -5.81
CA PHE A 126 3.16 18.51 -5.60
C PHE A 126 4.65 18.22 -5.39
N SER A 127 5.09 16.97 -5.55
CA SER A 127 6.51 16.67 -5.60
C SER A 127 6.79 15.63 -6.67
N GLU A 128 7.31 16.14 -7.78
CA GLU A 128 8.28 15.50 -8.66
C GLU A 128 7.72 14.73 -9.89
N GLN A 129 8.00 15.33 -11.05
CA GLN A 129 7.98 14.78 -12.40
C GLN A 129 6.64 14.81 -13.16
N THR A 130 6.12 16.01 -13.35
CA THR A 130 5.30 16.29 -14.53
C THR A 130 6.09 15.91 -15.78
N VAL A 131 5.56 15.00 -16.59
CA VAL A 131 6.07 14.64 -17.94
C VAL A 131 6.33 15.90 -18.80
N ALA A 132 5.67 17.02 -18.48
CA ALA A 132 5.98 18.34 -19.03
C ALA A 132 7.43 18.78 -18.82
N GLN A 133 8.06 18.51 -17.66
CA GLN A 133 9.47 18.87 -17.43
C GLN A 133 10.43 17.96 -18.20
N VAL A 134 10.13 16.66 -18.31
CA VAL A 134 10.94 15.74 -19.13
C VAL A 134 10.85 16.14 -20.61
N GLY A 135 9.64 16.44 -21.10
CA GLY A 135 9.43 16.98 -22.45
C GLY A 135 10.09 18.34 -22.67
N MET A 136 10.02 19.25 -21.69
CA MET A 136 10.63 20.58 -21.77
C MET A 136 12.16 20.51 -21.76
N GLN A 137 12.77 19.57 -21.05
CA GLN A 137 14.24 19.40 -21.06
C GLN A 137 14.73 18.91 -22.42
N SER A 138 14.11 17.88 -22.99
CA SER A 138 14.45 17.41 -24.35
C SER A 138 14.19 18.50 -25.41
N ALA A 139 13.10 19.28 -25.27
CA ALA A 139 12.84 20.40 -26.17
C ALA A 139 13.90 21.53 -26.04
N ARG A 140 14.37 21.83 -24.83
CA ARG A 140 15.44 22.83 -24.61
C ARG A 140 16.77 22.40 -25.20
N GLU A 141 17.10 21.11 -25.12
CA GLU A 141 18.31 20.59 -25.75
C GLU A 141 18.23 20.69 -27.27
N GLN A 142 17.08 20.38 -27.87
CA GLN A 142 16.86 20.54 -29.32
C GLN A 142 16.98 22.01 -29.77
N LEU A 143 16.44 22.97 -28.99
CA LEU A 143 16.61 24.39 -29.28
C LEU A 143 18.08 24.84 -29.17
N LYS A 144 18.83 24.32 -28.20
CA LYS A 144 20.26 24.63 -28.04
C LYS A 144 21.08 24.17 -29.26
N TRP A 145 20.82 22.96 -29.76
CA TRP A 145 21.50 22.47 -30.98
C TRP A 145 21.07 23.21 -32.24
N SER A 146 19.82 23.64 -32.30
CA SER A 146 19.28 24.39 -33.45
C SER A 146 19.81 25.82 -33.54
N LEU A 147 20.17 26.45 -32.41
CA LEU A 147 20.74 27.81 -32.38
C LEU A 147 22.25 27.86 -32.59
N LEU A 148 22.96 26.74 -32.45
CA LEU A 148 24.43 26.69 -32.53
C LEU A 148 24.96 26.29 -33.92
N LYS A 149 24.06 26.10 -34.90
CA LYS A 149 24.36 25.97 -36.33
C LYS A 149 23.94 27.24 -37.05
#